data_AF-A0A7C6J4Y8-F1
#
_entry.id   AF-A0A7C6J4Y8-F1
#
_cell.length_a   1.000
_cell.length_b   1.000
_cell.length_c   1.000
_cell.angle_alpha   90.00
_cell.angle_beta   90.00
_cell.angle_gamma   90.00
#
_symmetry.space_group_name_H-M   'P 1'
#
loop_
_entity.id
_entity.type
_entity.pdbx_description
1 polymer ?
#
loop_
_entity_poly.entity_id
_entity_poly.type
_entity_poly.pdbx_seq_one_letter_code
_entity_poly.pdbx_strand_id
1 'polypeptide(L)'
;MSGKEDVLAYYQELEKCYDRLAQVLAAGEAADPGAIEELAAESERIIAALAGMAPPEGEPGEIIARLTLLQEKAGSLLTQLQGELEKTAEARSLVKKGRQAVSAYYSAPQKTRYKEGKFIDRKK
;
A
#
# COMPACT_ATOMS: atom_id res chain seq x y z
N MET A 1 16.45 -16.78 -34.27
CA MET A 1 17.61 -15.97 -33.84
C MET A 1 17.07 -14.89 -32.90
N SER A 2 17.75 -14.67 -31.78
CA SER A 2 17.43 -13.73 -30.70
C SER A 2 16.48 -14.24 -29.60
N GLY A 3 17.01 -15.08 -28.69
CA GLY A 3 16.45 -15.25 -27.33
C GLY A 3 17.36 -14.65 -26.25
N LYS A 4 18.56 -14.20 -26.63
CA LYS A 4 19.60 -13.66 -25.73
C LYS A 4 19.40 -12.20 -25.38
N GLU A 5 19.01 -11.39 -26.36
CA GLU A 5 18.81 -9.94 -26.18
C GLU A 5 17.51 -9.64 -25.42
N ASP A 6 16.56 -10.59 -25.41
CA ASP A 6 15.26 -10.38 -24.80
C ASP A 6 15.32 -10.44 -23.26
N VAL A 7 15.83 -11.51 -22.65
CA VAL A 7 15.72 -11.70 -21.19
C VAL A 7 16.47 -10.64 -20.39
N LEU A 8 17.68 -10.28 -20.82
CA LEU A 8 18.46 -9.23 -20.17
C LEU A 8 17.83 -7.85 -20.34
N ALA A 9 17.16 -7.60 -21.48
CA ALA A 9 16.38 -6.38 -21.68
C ALA A 9 15.19 -6.34 -20.72
N TYR A 10 14.45 -7.44 -20.54
CA TYR A 10 13.35 -7.51 -19.56
C TYR A 10 13.82 -7.29 -18.12
N TYR A 11 15.01 -7.79 -17.74
CA TYR A 11 15.59 -7.44 -16.42
C TYR A 11 15.88 -5.95 -16.29
N GLN A 12 16.38 -5.31 -17.35
CA GLN A 12 16.63 -3.87 -17.35
C GLN A 12 15.33 -3.06 -17.33
N GLU A 13 14.28 -3.52 -18.01
CA GLU A 13 12.95 -2.91 -17.94
C GLU A 13 12.35 -3.03 -16.54
N LEU A 14 12.46 -4.21 -15.91
CA LEU A 14 12.01 -4.41 -14.54
C LEU A 14 12.75 -3.49 -13.56
N GLU A 15 14.07 -3.35 -13.74
CA GLU A 15 14.89 -2.46 -12.93
C GLU A 15 14.43 -1.00 -13.06
N LYS A 16 14.19 -0.52 -14.28
CA LYS A 16 13.67 0.83 -14.52
C LYS A 16 12.27 1.03 -13.93
N CYS A 17 11.43 0.01 -14.00
CA CYS A 17 10.09 0.02 -13.40
C CYS A 17 10.18 0.20 -11.89
N TYR A 18 11.08 -0.55 -11.23
CA TYR A 18 11.35 -0.41 -9.80
C TYR A 18 11.93 0.96 -9.42
N ASP A 19 12.84 1.50 -10.23
CA ASP A 19 13.39 2.83 -9.99
C ASP A 19 12.32 3.93 -10.09
N ARG A 20 11.42 3.82 -11.07
CA ARG A 20 10.25 4.72 -11.20
C ARG A 20 9.31 4.57 -10.02
N LEU A 21 9.03 3.35 -9.57
CA LEU A 21 8.17 3.11 -8.42
C LEU A 21 8.79 3.73 -7.15
N ALA A 22 10.09 3.59 -6.96
CA ALA A 22 10.81 4.22 -5.84
C ALA A 22 10.71 5.75 -5.89
N GLN A 23 10.81 6.35 -7.07
CA GLN A 23 10.65 7.80 -7.24
C GLN A 23 9.23 8.28 -6.91
N VAL A 24 8.21 7.54 -7.34
CA VAL A 24 6.82 7.86 -7.01
C VAL A 24 6.59 7.74 -5.50
N LEU A 25 7.06 6.66 -4.87
CA LEU A 25 6.94 6.46 -3.43
C LEU A 25 7.71 7.51 -2.61
N ALA A 26 8.85 7.99 -3.12
CA ALA A 26 9.63 9.05 -2.47
C ALA A 26 8.87 10.40 -2.39
N ALA A 27 7.80 10.59 -3.17
CA ALA A 27 6.93 11.76 -3.07
C ALA A 27 6.02 11.72 -1.82
N GLY A 28 5.99 10.62 -1.07
CA GLY A 28 5.25 10.50 0.19
C GLY A 28 3.76 10.78 0.03
N GLU A 29 3.22 11.73 0.80
CA GLU A 29 1.79 12.09 0.74
C GLU A 29 1.34 12.66 -0.62
N ALA A 30 2.28 13.14 -1.45
CA ALA A 30 2.01 13.63 -2.79
C ALA A 30 2.16 12.54 -3.87
N ALA A 31 2.48 11.30 -3.49
CA ALA A 31 2.56 10.20 -4.43
C ALA A 31 1.19 9.93 -5.06
N ASP A 32 1.16 9.77 -6.38
CA ASP A 32 -0.06 9.44 -7.12
C ASP A 32 -0.37 7.94 -6.99
N PRO A 33 -1.47 7.55 -6.33
CA PRO A 33 -1.84 6.15 -6.20
C PRO A 33 -2.09 5.47 -7.55
N GLY A 34 -2.57 6.21 -8.56
CA GLY A 34 -2.78 5.68 -9.91
C GLY A 34 -1.47 5.29 -10.57
N ALA A 35 -0.45 6.15 -10.47
CA ALA A 35 0.89 5.85 -10.97
C ALA A 35 1.53 4.63 -10.27
N ILE A 36 1.29 4.45 -8.96
CA ILE A 36 1.74 3.26 -8.21
C ILE A 36 1.08 1.99 -8.77
N GLU A 37 -0.24 2.03 -9.00
CA GLU A 37 -0.99 0.89 -9.55
C GLU A 37 -0.54 0.53 -10.98
N GLU A 38 -0.35 1.54 -11.84
CA GLU A 38 0.12 1.35 -13.21
C GLU A 38 1.52 0.71 -13.26
N LEU A 39 2.46 1.22 -12.46
CA LEU A 39 3.83 0.70 -12.38
C LEU A 39 3.85 -0.70 -11.75
N ALA A 40 3.00 -0.98 -10.76
CA ALA A 40 2.85 -2.33 -10.22
C ALA A 40 2.36 -3.31 -11.30
N ALA A 41 1.31 -2.95 -12.05
CA ALA A 41 0.78 -3.76 -13.14
C ALA A 41 1.77 -3.90 -14.31
N GLU A 42 2.61 -2.91 -14.57
CA GLU A 42 3.74 -3.01 -15.52
C GLU A 42 4.77 -4.02 -15.04
N SER A 43 5.19 -3.96 -13.77
CA SER A 43 6.14 -4.92 -13.21
C SER A 43 5.63 -6.37 -13.25
N GLU A 44 4.33 -6.59 -12.98
CA GLU A 44 3.71 -7.92 -13.08
C GLU A 44 3.72 -8.46 -14.50
N ARG A 45 3.45 -7.62 -15.50
CA ARG A 45 3.53 -8.01 -16.92
C ARG A 45 4.95 -8.40 -17.31
N ILE A 46 5.96 -7.65 -16.85
CA ILE A 46 7.37 -7.96 -17.11
C ILE A 46 7.77 -9.28 -16.46
N ILE A 47 7.38 -9.52 -15.20
CA ILE A 47 7.66 -10.78 -14.49
C ILE A 47 6.97 -11.96 -15.18
N ALA A 48 5.71 -11.80 -15.61
CA ALA A 48 4.98 -12.83 -16.33
C ALA A 48 5.65 -13.19 -17.68
N ALA A 49 6.17 -12.18 -18.40
CA ALA A 49 6.95 -12.41 -19.61
C ALA A 49 8.25 -13.17 -19.31
N LEU A 50 8.99 -12.77 -18.27
CA LEU A 50 10.22 -13.43 -17.82
C LEU A 50 9.98 -14.89 -17.40
N ALA A 51 8.85 -15.21 -16.77
CA ALA A 51 8.52 -16.57 -16.35
C ALA A 51 8.33 -17.55 -17.52
N GLY A 52 7.96 -17.04 -18.70
CA GLY A 52 7.81 -17.82 -19.93
C GLY A 52 9.11 -17.97 -20.73
N MET A 53 10.19 -17.30 -20.35
CA MET A 53 11.44 -17.28 -21.10
C MET A 53 12.44 -18.33 -20.60
N ALA A 54 13.30 -18.78 -21.51
CA ALA A 54 14.46 -19.57 -21.12
C ALA A 54 15.42 -18.74 -20.25
N PRO A 55 16.18 -19.37 -19.34
CA PRO A 55 17.20 -18.66 -18.58
C PRO A 55 18.16 -17.92 -19.52
N PRO A 56 18.64 -16.72 -19.14
CA PRO A 56 19.56 -15.96 -19.96
C PRO A 56 20.86 -16.74 -20.14
N GLU A 57 21.31 -16.87 -21.39
CA GLU A 57 22.66 -17.36 -21.70
C GLU A 57 23.66 -16.19 -21.57
N GLY A 58 24.44 -16.17 -20.49
CA GLY A 58 25.44 -15.13 -20.21
C GLY A 58 26.41 -15.56 -19.11
N GLU A 59 27.33 -14.68 -18.70
CA GLU A 59 28.21 -14.97 -17.57
C GLU A 59 27.37 -15.14 -16.29
N PRO A 60 27.46 -16.31 -15.61
CA PRO A 60 26.63 -16.57 -14.43
C PRO A 60 26.78 -15.50 -13.34
N GLY A 61 27.97 -14.92 -13.20
CA GLY A 61 28.25 -13.88 -12.21
C GLY A 61 27.46 -12.60 -12.44
N GLU A 62 27.39 -12.11 -13.68
CA GLU A 62 26.66 -10.88 -14.03
C GLU A 62 25.14 -11.06 -13.88
N ILE A 63 24.63 -12.22 -14.30
CA ILE A 63 23.20 -12.56 -14.18
C ILE A 63 22.81 -12.63 -12.69
N ILE A 64 23.60 -13.33 -11.87
CA ILE A 64 23.36 -13.44 -10.43
C ILE A 64 23.41 -12.07 -9.77
N ALA A 65 24.43 -11.26 -10.07
CA ALA A 65 24.55 -9.91 -9.50
C ALA A 65 23.32 -9.06 -9.82
N ARG A 66 22.81 -9.16 -11.05
CA ARG A 66 21.62 -8.40 -11.48
C ARG A 66 20.33 -8.89 -10.83
N LEU A 67 20.15 -10.21 -10.70
CA LEU A 67 19.01 -10.78 -9.98
C LEU A 67 19.02 -10.39 -8.50
N THR A 68 20.18 -10.41 -7.86
CA THR A 68 20.35 -9.96 -6.46
C THR A 68 19.95 -8.49 -6.33
N LEU A 69 20.41 -7.62 -7.23
CA LEU A 69 20.04 -6.20 -7.22
C LEU A 69 18.53 -6.01 -7.37
N LEU A 70 17.89 -6.72 -8.32
CA LEU A 70 16.43 -6.68 -8.50
C LEU A 70 15.67 -7.15 -7.26
N GLN A 71 16.17 -8.19 -6.59
CA GLN A 71 15.60 -8.71 -5.36
C GLN A 71 15.69 -7.69 -4.22
N GLU A 72 16.84 -7.03 -4.06
CA GLU A 72 17.04 -5.98 -3.06
C GLU A 72 16.11 -4.78 -3.30
N LYS A 73 15.99 -4.33 -4.56
CA LYS A 73 15.08 -3.24 -4.94
C LYS A 73 13.62 -3.61 -4.64
N ALA A 74 13.18 -4.80 -5.04
CA ALA A 74 11.82 -5.28 -4.77
C ALA A 74 11.54 -5.37 -3.25
N GLY A 75 12.50 -5.86 -2.47
CA GLY A 75 12.40 -5.91 -1.01
C GLY A 75 12.26 -4.53 -0.38
N SER A 76 13.06 -3.55 -0.83
CA SER A 76 12.98 -2.17 -0.34
C SER A 76 11.63 -1.53 -0.66
N LEU A 77 11.14 -1.69 -1.90
CA LEU A 77 9.83 -1.20 -2.32
C LEU A 77 8.69 -1.81 -1.51
N LEU A 78 8.76 -3.11 -1.23
CA LEU A 78 7.77 -3.80 -0.40
C LEU A 78 7.72 -3.22 1.02
N THR A 79 8.89 -3.00 1.64
CA THR A 79 8.95 -2.39 2.98
C THR A 79 8.37 -0.97 2.99
N GLN A 80 8.66 -0.17 1.95
CA GLN A 80 8.10 1.19 1.83
C GLN A 80 6.57 1.15 1.71
N LEU A 81 6.04 0.30 0.82
CA LEU A 81 4.60 0.14 0.62
C LEU A 81 3.89 -0.35 1.89
N GLN A 82 4.50 -1.29 2.61
CA GLN A 82 3.97 -1.75 3.90
C GLN A 82 3.88 -0.61 4.93
N GLY A 83 4.91 0.23 5.01
CA GLY A 83 4.89 1.40 5.89
C GLY A 83 3.78 2.39 5.53
N GLU A 84 3.52 2.63 4.25
CA GLU A 84 2.41 3.49 3.81
C GLU A 84 1.03 2.85 4.11
N LEU A 85 0.90 1.54 3.98
CA LEU A 85 -0.32 0.82 4.37
C LEU A 85 -0.60 0.91 5.88
N GLU A 86 0.43 0.88 6.72
CA GLU A 86 0.29 1.07 8.16
C GLU A 86 -0.19 2.49 8.49
N LYS A 87 0.43 3.52 7.89
CA LYS A 87 0.00 4.93 8.07
C LYS A 87 -1.45 5.14 7.65
N THR A 88 -1.86 4.58 6.51
CA THR A 88 -3.25 4.70 6.04
C THR A 88 -4.24 3.96 6.95
N ALA A 89 -3.86 2.81 7.52
CA ALA A 89 -4.67 2.11 8.51
C ALA A 89 -4.86 2.93 9.80
N GLU A 90 -3.80 3.59 10.28
CA GLU A 90 -3.86 4.51 11.42
C GLU A 90 -4.78 5.71 11.14
N ALA A 91 -4.62 6.36 9.99
CA ALA A 91 -5.47 7.48 9.57
C ALA A 91 -6.95 7.07 9.51
N ARG A 92 -7.26 5.89 8.95
CA ARG A 92 -8.61 5.34 8.92
C ARG A 92 -9.18 5.10 10.32
N SER A 93 -8.37 4.61 11.24
CA SER A 93 -8.75 4.41 12.64
C SER A 93 -9.11 5.73 13.32
N LEU A 94 -8.32 6.79 13.10
CA LEU A 94 -8.59 8.14 13.60
C LEU A 94 -9.89 8.71 13.03
N VAL A 95 -10.14 8.57 11.72
CA VAL A 95 -11.40 9.00 11.10
C VAL A 95 -12.60 8.27 11.70
N LYS A 96 -12.49 6.96 11.95
CA LYS A 96 -13.56 6.17 12.60
C LYS A 96 -13.85 6.69 14.01
N LYS A 97 -12.81 6.95 14.82
CA LYS A 97 -12.96 7.54 16.16
C LYS A 97 -13.58 8.94 16.10
N GLY A 98 -13.15 9.78 15.15
CA GLY A 98 -13.73 11.09 14.90
C GLY A 98 -15.22 11.02 14.57
N ARG A 99 -15.63 10.10 13.69
CA ARG A 99 -17.05 9.86 13.38
C ARG A 99 -17.86 9.44 14.61
N GLN A 100 -17.31 8.56 15.45
CA GLN A 100 -17.95 8.15 16.71
C GLN A 100 -18.08 9.30 17.70
N ALA A 101 -17.05 10.13 17.84
CA ALA A 101 -17.10 11.31 18.69
C ALA A 101 -18.18 12.29 18.21
N VAL A 102 -18.20 12.61 16.92
CA VAL A 102 -19.23 13.47 16.32
C VAL A 102 -20.62 12.87 16.53
N SER A 103 -20.81 11.58 16.28
CA SER A 103 -22.13 10.95 16.49
C SER A 103 -22.56 11.01 17.95
N ALA A 104 -21.64 10.83 18.90
CA ALA A 104 -21.90 10.94 20.33
C ALA A 104 -22.35 12.35 20.75
N TYR A 105 -21.75 13.40 20.16
CA TYR A 105 -22.15 14.80 20.38
C TYR A 105 -23.53 15.12 19.79
N TYR A 106 -23.84 14.61 18.59
CA TYR A 106 -25.14 14.81 17.94
C TYR A 106 -26.25 13.90 18.49
N SER A 107 -25.90 12.80 19.15
CA SER A 107 -26.82 12.05 20.01
C SER A 107 -27.01 12.78 21.34
N ALA A 108 -27.55 14.00 21.28
CA ALA A 108 -28.14 14.62 22.46
C ALA A 108 -29.22 13.68 23.04
N PRO A 109 -29.42 13.67 24.37
CA PRO A 109 -30.22 12.65 25.04
C PRO A 109 -31.65 12.71 24.51
N GLN A 110 -32.18 11.55 24.09
CA GLN A 110 -33.63 11.37 24.04
C GLN A 110 -34.16 11.83 25.39
N LYS A 111 -34.93 12.94 25.37
CA LYS A 111 -35.58 13.57 26.52
C LYS A 111 -35.80 12.54 27.62
N THR A 112 -34.93 12.50 28.61
CA THR A 112 -35.28 11.94 29.91
C THR A 112 -36.41 12.82 30.37
N ARG A 113 -37.65 12.40 30.09
CA ARG A 113 -38.81 12.86 30.85
C ARG A 113 -38.47 12.50 32.28
N TYR A 114 -37.88 13.43 33.01
CA TYR A 114 -37.99 13.45 34.45
C TYR A 114 -39.49 13.37 34.70
N LYS A 115 -39.98 12.17 35.01
CA LYS A 115 -41.23 12.04 35.73
C LYS A 115 -40.93 12.73 37.04
N GLU A 116 -41.40 13.96 37.20
CA GLU A 116 -41.50 14.60 38.51
C GLU A 116 -42.04 13.54 39.46
N GLY A 117 -41.16 13.07 40.34
CA GLY A 117 -41.54 12.15 41.38
C GLY A 117 -42.62 12.84 42.18
N LYS A 118 -43.84 12.31 42.15
CA LYS A 118 -44.82 12.60 43.18
C LYS A 118 -44.13 12.30 44.51
N PHE A 119 -43.74 13.35 45.24
CA PHE A 119 -43.41 13.23 46.64
C PHE A 119 -44.68 12.76 47.35
N ILE A 120 -44.77 11.45 47.60
CA ILE A 120 -45.78 10.91 48.49
C ILE A 120 -45.22 11.11 49.90
N ASP A 121 -45.61 12.21 50.54
CA ASP A 121 -45.42 12.40 51.97
C ASP A 121 -46.29 11.36 52.71
N ARG A 122 -45.65 10.29 53.20
CA ARG A 122 -46.32 9.35 54.09
C ARG A 122 -46.21 9.86 55.52
N LYS A 123 -47.13 10.76 55.89
CA LYS A 123 -47.52 10.97 57.29
C LYS A 123 -48.86 10.30 57.57
N LYS A 124 -48.81 9.10 58.13
CA LYS A 124 -49.58 8.64 59.31
C LYS A 124 -49.27 7.19 59.62
#